data_AF-A8U826-F1
#
_entry.id   AF-A8U826-F1
#
_cell.length_a   1.000
_cell.length_b   1.000
_cell.length_c   1.000
_cell.angle_alpha   90.00
_cell.angle_beta   90.00
_cell.angle_gamma   90.00
#
_symmetry.space_group_name_H-M   'P 1'
#
loop_
_entity.id
_entity.type
_entity.pdbx_description
1 polymer ?
#
loop_
_entity_poly.entity_id
_entity_poly.type
_entity_poly.pdbx_seq_one_letter_code
_entity_poly.pdbx_strand_id
1 'polypeptide(L)' 'MPETQALRKKILTHLKEKNIPQNHLAMLIDENYKYLNDILNGKKTGPKANEILLTIVKVLGIK' A
#
# COMPACT_ATOMS: atom_id res chain seq x y z
N MET A 1 7.08 6.65 -10.46
CA MET A 1 7.44 5.75 -11.58
C MET A 1 6.21 4.93 -11.96
N PRO A 2 6.07 4.50 -13.23
CA PRO A 2 4.94 3.70 -13.70
C PRO A 2 4.76 2.40 -12.90
N GLU A 3 5.85 1.79 -12.44
CA GLU A 3 5.84 0.58 -11.61
C GLU A 3 5.15 0.79 -10.26
N THR A 4 5.38 1.94 -9.61
CA THR A 4 4.73 2.31 -8.34
C THR A 4 3.21 2.45 -8.48
N GLN A 5 2.73 2.90 -9.65
CA GLN A 5 1.30 3.05 -9.92
C GLN A 5 0.60 1.69 -10.09
N ALA A 6 1.27 0.74 -10.76
CA ALA A 6 0.77 -0.62 -10.90
C ALA A 6 0.67 -1.34 -9.54
N LEU A 7 1.68 -1.18 -8.67
CA LEU A 7 1.69 -1.77 -7.33
C LEU A 7 0.54 -1.23 -6.45
N ARG A 8 0.30 0.09 -6.46
CA ARG A 8 -0.82 0.69 -5.72
C ARG A 8 -2.16 0.10 -6.15
N LYS A 9 -2.37 -0.04 -7.46
CA LYS A 9 -3.58 -0.67 -7.99
C LYS A 9 -3.72 -2.12 -7.53
N LYS A 10 -2.66 -2.93 -7.62
CA LYS A 10 -2.66 -4.32 -7.12
C LYS A 10 -3.04 -4.39 -5.64
N ILE A 11 -2.44 -3.55 -4.80
CA ILE A 11 -2.72 -3.50 -3.35
C ILE A 11 -4.19 -3.12 -3.11
N LEU A 12 -4.68 -2.05 -3.73
CA LEU A 12 -6.06 -1.59 -3.55
C LEU A 12 -7.08 -2.64 -4.00
N THR A 13 -6.83 -3.31 -5.13
CA THR A 13 -7.66 -4.43 -5.60
C THR A 13 -7.65 -5.57 -4.60
N HIS A 14 -6.49 -6.00 -4.12
CA HIS A 14 -6.38 -7.10 -3.17
C HIS A 14 -7.08 -6.81 -1.84
N LEU A 15 -6.94 -5.58 -1.33
CA LEU A 15 -7.65 -5.13 -0.13
C LEU A 15 -9.16 -5.19 -0.34
N LYS A 16 -9.66 -4.77 -1.51
CA LYS A 16 -11.08 -4.83 -1.86
C LYS A 16 -11.58 -6.27 -1.97
N GLU A 17 -10.85 -7.14 -2.65
CA GLU A 17 -11.21 -8.56 -2.81
C GLU A 17 -11.29 -9.29 -1.47
N LYS A 18 -10.34 -9.03 -0.58
CA LYS A 18 -10.29 -9.64 0.75
C LYS A 18 -11.10 -8.90 1.82
N ASN A 19 -11.78 -7.82 1.47
CA ASN A 19 -12.49 -6.93 2.40
C ASN A 19 -11.58 -6.48 3.58
N ILE A 20 -10.29 -6.28 3.31
CA ILE A 20 -9.33 -5.80 4.32
C ILE A 20 -9.38 -4.27 4.34
N PRO A 21 -9.76 -3.66 5.46
CA PRO A 21 -9.82 -2.21 5.54
C PRO A 21 -8.40 -1.64 5.65
N GLN A 22 -8.17 -0.47 5.03
CA GLN A 22 -6.84 0.15 4.95
C GLN A 22 -6.25 0.51 6.32
N ASN A 23 -7.08 0.76 7.33
CA ASN A 23 -6.64 0.97 8.71
C ASN A 23 -5.97 -0.29 9.29
N HIS A 24 -6.50 -1.48 8.99
CA HIS A 24 -5.92 -2.74 9.43
C HIS A 24 -4.58 -2.97 8.73
N LEU A 25 -4.47 -2.65 7.44
CA LEU A 25 -3.19 -2.68 6.75
C LEU A 25 -2.17 -1.75 7.41
N ALA A 26 -2.55 -0.52 7.74
CA ALA A 26 -1.68 0.44 8.41
C ALA A 26 -1.14 -0.09 9.76
N MET A 27 -2.00 -0.77 10.53
CA MET A 27 -1.60 -1.43 11.77
C MET A 27 -0.63 -2.60 11.55
N LEU A 28 -0.81 -3.39 10.49
CA LEU A 28 0.06 -4.54 10.18
C LEU A 28 1.49 -4.13 9.82
N ILE A 29 1.68 -2.94 9.25
CA ILE A 29 2.99 -2.43 8.85
C ILE A 29 3.53 -1.34 9.79
N ASP A 30 2.89 -1.13 10.94
CA ASP A 30 3.23 -0.09 11.93
C ASP A 30 3.41 1.31 11.31
N GLU A 31 2.51 1.69 10.40
CA GLU A 31 2.55 3.00 9.75
C GLU A 31 1.26 3.78 9.96
N ASN A 32 1.36 5.10 9.79
CA ASN A 32 0.21 5.97 10.02
C ASN A 32 -0.82 5.81 8.89
N TYR A 33 -2.09 5.59 9.24
CA TYR A 33 -3.17 5.44 8.27
C TYR A 33 -3.25 6.58 7.24
N LYS A 34 -3.10 7.84 7.67
CA LYS A 34 -3.15 9.01 6.79
C LYS A 34 -1.97 8.99 5.81
N TYR A 35 -0.78 8.66 6.31
CA TYR A 35 0.41 8.53 5.48
C TYR A 35 0.29 7.40 4.46
N LEU A 36 -0.19 6.23 4.88
CA LEU A 36 -0.47 5.09 4.00
C LEU A 36 -1.50 5.48 2.91
N ASN A 37 -2.58 6.14 3.30
CA ASN A 37 -3.60 6.61 2.37
C ASN A 37 -3.02 7.62 1.35
N ASP A 38 -2.17 8.55 1.77
CA ASP A 38 -1.46 9.46 0.86
C ASP A 38 -0.55 8.70 -0.12
N ILE A 39 0.10 7.62 0.31
CA ILE A 39 0.93 6.77 -0.57
C ILE A 39 0.07 6.02 -1.58
N LEU A 40 -1.00 5.37 -1.13
CA LEU A 40 -1.89 4.57 -1.98
C LEU A 40 -2.63 5.42 -3.02
N ASN A 41 -3.03 6.64 -2.66
CA ASN A 41 -3.63 7.61 -3.57
C ASN A 41 -2.59 8.35 -4.43
N GLY A 42 -1.30 8.12 -4.18
CA GLY A 42 -0.21 8.72 -4.96
C GLY A 42 0.09 10.18 -4.68
N LYS A 43 -0.43 10.73 -3.57
CA LYS A 43 -0.03 12.03 -3.03
C LYS A 43 1.40 12.02 -2.49
N LYS A 44 1.89 10.85 -2.05
CA LYS A 44 3.30 10.63 -1.68
C LYS A 44 3.96 9.55 -2.55
N THR A 45 5.07 9.92 -3.19
CA THR A 45 5.77 9.14 -4.22
C THR A 45 7.28 9.05 -3.98
N GLY A 46 7.76 9.38 -2.79
CA GLY A 46 9.18 9.33 -2.45
C GLY A 46 9.73 7.91 -2.26
N PRO A 47 11.06 7.77 -2.05
CA PRO A 47 11.72 6.46 -1.88
C PRO A 47 11.12 5.65 -0.73
N LYS A 48 10.91 6.27 0.44
CA LYS A 48 10.24 5.62 1.59
C LYS A 48 8.84 5.11 1.25
N ALA A 49 8.08 5.83 0.42
CA ALA A 49 6.75 5.40 0.00
C ALA A 49 6.82 4.14 -0.88
N ASN A 50 7.86 4.02 -1.71
CA ASN A 50 8.09 2.83 -2.53
C ASN A 50 8.46 1.62 -1.67
N GLU A 51 9.31 1.81 -0.66
CA GLU A 51 9.66 0.75 0.29
C GLU A 51 8.43 0.22 1.03
N ILE A 52 7.54 1.11 1.49
CA ILE A 52 6.29 0.72 2.13
C ILE A 52 5.39 -0.08 1.19
N LEU A 53 5.27 0.32 -0.08
CA LEU A 53 4.48 -0.43 -1.07
C LEU A 53 5.03 -1.84 -1.28
N LEU A 54 6.36 -1.99 -1.33
CA LEU A 54 7.01 -3.29 -1.45
C LEU A 54 6.80 -4.14 -0.19
N THR A 55 6.89 -3.55 1.00
CA THR A 55 6.59 -4.22 2.27
C THR A 55 5.15 -4.72 2.29
N ILE A 56 4.18 -3.88 1.90
CA ILE A 56 2.77 -4.25 1.82
C ILE A 56 2.56 -5.45 0.88
N VAL A 57 3.19 -5.42 -0.30
CA VAL A 57 3.11 -6.52 -1.27
C VAL A 57 3.65 -7.82 -0.69
N LYS A 58 4.76 -7.77 0.05
CA LYS A 58 5.32 -8.93 0.76
C LYS A 58 4.40 -9.43 1.87
N VAL A 59 3.90 -8.54 2.73
CA VAL A 59 3.01 -8.88 3.86
C VAL A 59 1.69 -9.48 3.38
N LEU A 60 1.11 -8.91 2.32
CA LEU A 60 -0.12 -9.39 1.72
C LEU A 60 0.09 -10.61 0.80
N GLY A 61 1.34 -10.99 0.52
CA GLY A 61 1.68 -12.12 -0.36
C GLY A 61 1.23 -11.92 -1.81
N ILE A 62 1.16 -10.68 -2.28
CA ILE A 62 0.73 -10.34 -3.64
C ILE A 62 1.88 -10.68 -4.61
N LYS A 63 1.62 -11.58 -5.57
CA LYS A 63 2.57 -11.95 -6.64
C LYS A 63 2.44 -11.04 -7.87
#